data_AF-A0A970M6E0-F1
#
_entry.id   AF-A0A970M6E0-F1
#
_cell.length_a   1.000
_cell.length_b   1.000
_cell.length_c   1.000
_cell.angle_alpha   90.00
_cell.angle_beta   90.00
_cell.angle_gamma   90.00
#
_symmetry.space_group_name_H-M   'P 1'
#
loop_
_entity.id
_entity.type
_entity.pdbx_description
1 polymer ?
#
loop_
_entity_poly.entity_id
_entity_poly.type
_entity_poly.pdbx_seq_one_letter_code
_entity_poly.pdbx_strand_id
1 'polypeptide(L)'
;MKRCVLILMTTLLALLFVACEKDPAQSRGNNSSNSNNNLDSDNPSNTDPNDADSSTLPRDDRPPTPGCGDGILDDDEACDDGNREDGDGCSANCRMVEEGFSCQPPGMPCHRISRCGDGQVTLPELCDDGNTDDGDGCNSRCQIEVGWKCDGSPSVCTPTVCGDGKIEGAETCDDGNNIPFDGCSENCQAEPDCGSGACTSTCGDGIVLPPEECDDGNNIDGDGCSADCKVEPGFECRQEGCIDETNCTLRVAAVVRDFSASHSDFNVGCDGLEIDMVQLNLGPDWKPVPTGKGCQAGNFNDWYNTPVDKVIEIILYPDGNGNYVNQYGENGEPWIATVGDDWCHASSCAACNCAANQVCRKSINGDYMVCTNEVAYDGNPLFFPIDDLGTDAKYEAKVPEQYGYNEWPWEKEIEGMSAKLHNFFFTTEVTYWFAYDENATSTLNFTGDDDVWVFVNGQLVVDLGGVHVPLDGNVTINKTNNYGMEHGKVYRINIFHAERKRDGSSFKLTLGGFDASRSVCTPICGDGIVSLGEECDDGVNEGGYGKCGPGCKLDAYCGDGIVQEEYEDCDDGNFSNDDECPASCRLITIM
;
A
#
# COMPACT_ATOMS: atom_id res chain seq x y z
N MET A 1 -26.20 -5.65 -36.50
CA MET A 1 -26.75 -4.36 -36.97
C MET A 1 -28.11 -4.13 -36.32
N LYS A 2 -28.12 -3.50 -35.14
CA LYS A 2 -29.35 -3.19 -34.38
C LYS A 2 -29.81 -1.77 -34.79
N ARG A 3 -31.10 -1.59 -35.05
CA ARG A 3 -31.71 -0.28 -35.36
C ARG A 3 -32.28 0.30 -34.06
N CYS A 4 -31.68 1.36 -33.54
CA CYS A 4 -32.31 2.22 -32.53
C CYS A 4 -33.16 3.29 -33.23
N VAL A 5 -34.39 3.50 -32.77
CA VAL A 5 -35.28 4.55 -33.26
C VAL A 5 -35.25 5.71 -32.27
N LEU A 6 -34.88 6.90 -32.75
CA LEU A 6 -34.85 8.14 -31.98
C LEU A 6 -36.24 8.81 -32.06
N ILE A 7 -36.90 9.02 -30.92
CA ILE A 7 -38.17 9.76 -30.85
C ILE A 7 -37.88 11.16 -30.29
N LEU A 8 -37.97 12.19 -31.14
CA LEU A 8 -37.97 13.59 -30.72
C LEU A 8 -39.38 14.00 -30.28
N MET A 9 -39.56 14.36 -29.01
CA MET A 9 -40.72 15.12 -28.53
C MET A 9 -40.27 16.53 -28.15
N THR A 10 -40.84 17.53 -28.83
CA THR A 10 -40.60 18.95 -28.59
C THR A 10 -41.37 19.42 -27.35
N THR A 11 -40.66 19.77 -26.29
CA THR A 11 -40.73 21.01 -25.47
C THR A 11 -40.44 20.75 -23.99
N LEU A 12 -39.35 21.39 -23.52
CA LEU A 12 -38.94 21.78 -22.16
C LEU A 12 -38.75 20.68 -21.09
N LEU A 13 -37.48 20.57 -20.65
CA LEU A 13 -36.87 19.76 -19.58
C LEU A 13 -36.57 18.28 -19.94
N ALA A 14 -35.29 17.99 -20.21
CA ALA A 14 -34.81 16.64 -20.53
C ALA A 14 -33.92 16.10 -19.39
N LEU A 15 -34.43 15.10 -18.66
CA LEU A 15 -33.62 14.03 -18.05
C LEU A 15 -33.46 12.92 -19.11
N LEU A 16 -32.23 12.42 -19.29
CA LEU A 16 -31.95 11.23 -20.09
C LEU A 16 -32.24 9.97 -19.25
N PHE A 17 -33.16 9.13 -19.71
CA PHE A 17 -33.30 7.74 -19.24
C PHE A 17 -33.07 6.80 -20.42
N VAL A 18 -32.12 5.89 -20.27
CA VAL A 18 -31.94 4.73 -21.15
C VAL A 18 -32.67 3.56 -20.49
N ALA A 19 -33.79 3.12 -21.06
CA ALA A 19 -34.48 1.90 -20.65
C ALA A 19 -34.24 0.81 -21.71
N CYS A 20 -33.79 -0.36 -21.27
CA CYS A 20 -33.67 -1.56 -22.08
C CYS A 20 -34.60 -2.63 -21.48
N GLU A 21 -35.77 -2.83 -22.09
CA GLU A 21 -36.73 -3.87 -21.68
C GLU A 21 -36.38 -5.21 -22.35
N LYS A 22 -36.39 -6.29 -21.54
CA LYS A 22 -36.24 -7.68 -21.99
C LYS A 22 -37.65 -8.27 -22.13
N ASP A 23 -38.07 -8.54 -23.36
CA ASP A 23 -39.29 -9.33 -23.64
C ASP A 23 -38.97 -10.84 -23.82
N PRO A 24 -39.95 -11.72 -23.54
CA PRO A 24 -39.72 -13.12 -23.18
C PRO A 24 -39.56 -14.06 -24.38
N ALA A 25 -38.72 -15.07 -24.23
CA ALA A 25 -38.53 -16.12 -25.23
C ALA A 25 -39.63 -17.19 -25.12
N GLN A 26 -40.53 -17.22 -26.10
CA GLN A 26 -41.39 -18.37 -26.38
C GLN A 26 -40.63 -19.49 -27.11
N SER A 27 -40.72 -20.69 -26.52
CA SER A 27 -40.84 -22.02 -27.12
C SER A 27 -40.73 -22.14 -28.65
N ARG A 28 -39.76 -22.97 -29.09
CA ARG A 28 -39.93 -23.85 -30.25
C ARG A 28 -39.37 -25.23 -29.94
N GLY A 29 -40.27 -26.20 -29.85
CA GLY A 29 -39.93 -27.61 -29.75
C GLY A 29 -39.40 -28.19 -31.06
N ASN A 30 -38.78 -29.36 -30.94
CA ASN A 30 -38.80 -30.36 -31.98
C ASN A 30 -38.94 -31.75 -31.36
N ASN A 31 -39.95 -32.45 -31.86
CA ASN A 31 -40.33 -33.83 -31.58
C ASN A 31 -39.21 -34.83 -31.87
N SER A 32 -39.20 -35.93 -31.11
CA SER A 32 -39.37 -37.34 -31.54
C SER A 32 -38.77 -38.21 -30.42
N SER A 33 -39.37 -39.26 -29.89
CA SER A 33 -40.39 -40.18 -30.38
C SER A 33 -40.77 -41.09 -29.21
N ASN A 34 -42.04 -41.53 -29.17
CA ASN A 34 -42.54 -42.83 -28.71
C ASN A 34 -42.20 -43.32 -27.28
N SER A 35 -43.08 -43.88 -26.47
CA SER A 35 -44.50 -44.26 -26.53
C SER A 35 -44.66 -45.27 -25.37
N ASN A 36 -45.57 -45.03 -24.43
CA ASN A 36 -46.62 -45.96 -23.98
C ASN A 36 -47.05 -45.72 -22.51
N ASN A 37 -48.35 -45.46 -22.37
CA ASN A 37 -49.33 -45.95 -21.38
C ASN A 37 -48.75 -46.69 -20.15
N ASN A 38 -49.23 -46.53 -18.92
CA ASN A 38 -50.63 -46.55 -18.50
C ASN A 38 -50.73 -46.34 -16.97
N LEU A 39 -51.73 -45.57 -16.55
CA LEU A 39 -52.61 -45.73 -15.38
C LEU A 39 -52.09 -46.39 -14.07
N ASP A 40 -52.16 -45.57 -13.02
CA ASP A 40 -52.88 -45.76 -11.73
C ASP A 40 -52.43 -46.81 -10.69
N SER A 41 -52.65 -46.40 -9.44
CA SER A 41 -53.00 -47.15 -8.22
C SER A 41 -51.93 -47.58 -7.19
N ASP A 42 -52.23 -47.16 -5.95
CA ASP A 42 -51.68 -47.52 -4.64
C ASP A 42 -51.48 -49.03 -4.41
N ASN A 43 -50.36 -49.42 -3.77
CA ASN A 43 -50.29 -50.14 -2.47
C ASN A 43 -48.80 -50.50 -2.13
N PRO A 44 -48.41 -50.62 -0.84
CA PRO A 44 -47.03 -50.57 -0.36
C PRO A 44 -46.39 -51.97 -0.26
N SER A 45 -45.14 -51.98 0.20
CA SER A 45 -44.26 -53.11 0.54
C SER A 45 -43.33 -53.59 -0.58
N ASN A 46 -42.12 -53.03 -0.57
CA ASN A 46 -40.93 -53.81 -0.89
C ASN A 46 -39.75 -53.29 -0.06
N THR A 47 -39.38 -54.04 0.98
CA THR A 47 -38.10 -53.88 1.68
C THR A 47 -37.04 -54.57 0.84
N ASP A 48 -36.16 -53.81 0.19
CA ASP A 48 -34.90 -54.31 -0.35
C ASP A 48 -33.75 -53.58 0.37
N PRO A 49 -32.94 -54.28 1.19
CA PRO A 49 -31.80 -53.68 1.85
C PRO A 49 -30.59 -53.91 0.96
N ASN A 50 -30.30 -53.01 0.00
CA ASN A 50 -29.00 -52.84 -0.67
C ASN A 50 -29.08 -51.78 -1.79
N ASP A 51 -29.53 -50.57 -1.50
CA ASP A 51 -29.28 -49.42 -2.39
C ASP A 51 -28.39 -48.43 -1.62
N ALA A 52 -27.09 -48.49 -1.91
CA ALA A 52 -26.12 -47.52 -1.45
C ALA A 52 -25.98 -46.49 -2.57
N ASP A 53 -26.81 -45.44 -2.51
CA ASP A 53 -26.59 -44.20 -3.23
C ASP A 53 -26.06 -43.16 -2.25
N SER A 54 -24.89 -42.65 -2.58
CA SER A 54 -24.03 -41.78 -1.79
C SER A 54 -24.20 -40.37 -2.34
N SER A 55 -25.28 -39.68 -1.97
CA SER A 55 -25.42 -38.22 -2.13
C SER A 55 -26.66 -37.68 -1.41
N THR A 56 -26.71 -37.76 -0.09
CA THR A 56 -27.59 -36.90 0.71
C THR A 56 -26.84 -36.49 1.97
N LEU A 57 -26.57 -35.20 2.12
CA LEU A 57 -26.35 -34.58 3.43
C LEU A 57 -27.42 -35.12 4.40
N PRO A 58 -27.11 -35.37 5.69
CA PRO A 58 -28.12 -35.84 6.62
C PRO A 58 -29.16 -34.73 6.79
N ARG A 59 -30.26 -34.84 6.05
CA ARG A 59 -31.47 -34.04 6.33
C ARG A 59 -31.86 -34.38 7.75
N ASP A 60 -31.80 -33.40 8.64
CA ASP A 60 -32.44 -33.50 9.93
C ASP A 60 -33.95 -33.69 9.67
N ASP A 61 -34.41 -34.96 9.60
CA ASP A 61 -35.79 -35.38 9.29
C ASP A 61 -36.82 -34.90 10.33
N ARG A 62 -36.40 -34.05 11.27
CA ARG A 62 -37.29 -33.37 12.20
C ARG A 62 -38.14 -32.34 11.46
N PRO A 63 -39.44 -32.26 11.79
CA PRO A 63 -40.33 -31.32 11.15
C PRO A 63 -39.88 -29.86 11.43
N PRO A 64 -40.11 -28.96 10.46
CA PRO A 64 -39.85 -27.53 10.62
C PRO A 64 -40.55 -26.98 11.87
N THR A 65 -39.89 -26.03 12.52
CA THR A 65 -40.46 -25.23 13.60
C THR A 65 -41.68 -24.43 13.10
N PRO A 66 -42.63 -24.06 13.97
CA PRO A 66 -43.75 -23.20 13.61
C PRO A 66 -43.26 -21.74 13.48
N GLY A 67 -43.02 -21.30 12.24
CA GLY A 67 -42.45 -19.98 11.95
C GLY A 67 -41.58 -20.07 10.70
N CYS A 68 -40.72 -21.08 10.70
CA CYS A 68 -39.68 -21.37 9.73
C CYS A 68 -39.96 -20.88 8.30
N GLY A 69 -39.08 -20.01 7.84
CA GLY A 69 -39.08 -19.35 6.56
C GLY A 69 -40.00 -18.14 6.47
N ASP A 70 -40.36 -17.51 7.59
CA ASP A 70 -41.17 -16.29 7.60
C ASP A 70 -40.37 -14.99 7.80
N GLY A 71 -39.05 -15.12 7.97
CA GLY A 71 -38.09 -14.05 8.16
C GLY A 71 -38.08 -13.49 9.58
N ILE A 72 -38.57 -14.24 10.57
CA ILE A 72 -38.59 -13.83 11.97
C ILE A 72 -38.00 -14.97 12.80
N LEU A 73 -36.83 -14.73 13.43
CA LEU A 73 -36.23 -15.71 14.33
C LEU A 73 -37.05 -15.84 15.62
N ASP A 74 -37.82 -16.93 15.73
CA ASP A 74 -38.59 -17.28 16.93
C ASP A 74 -37.74 -18.02 17.98
N ASP A 75 -38.20 -18.05 19.24
CA ASP A 75 -37.49 -18.68 20.38
C ASP A 75 -37.21 -20.19 20.19
N ASP A 76 -37.89 -20.86 19.25
CA ASP A 76 -37.70 -22.28 18.94
C ASP A 76 -36.90 -22.55 17.65
N GLU A 77 -36.32 -21.51 17.05
CA GLU A 77 -35.55 -21.56 15.80
C GLU A 77 -34.08 -21.24 16.04
N ALA A 78 -33.19 -21.92 15.32
CA ALA A 78 -31.76 -21.59 15.33
C ALA A 78 -31.43 -20.51 14.27
N CYS A 79 -32.22 -20.42 13.21
CA CYS A 79 -32.13 -19.46 12.11
C CYS A 79 -33.49 -19.29 11.44
N ASP A 80 -33.74 -18.16 10.77
CA ASP A 80 -34.84 -17.99 9.81
C ASP A 80 -34.41 -16.96 8.77
N ASP A 81 -34.16 -17.43 7.56
CA ASP A 81 -33.66 -16.65 6.42
C ASP A 81 -34.77 -16.26 5.43
N GLY A 82 -36.03 -16.38 5.86
CA GLY A 82 -37.20 -16.06 5.05
C GLY A 82 -37.57 -17.13 4.02
N ASN A 83 -36.97 -18.32 4.07
CA ASN A 83 -37.35 -19.43 3.22
C ASN A 83 -37.16 -20.83 3.89
N ARG A 84 -37.28 -21.92 3.10
CA ARG A 84 -37.13 -23.31 3.58
C ARG A 84 -36.32 -24.16 2.60
N GLU A 85 -35.39 -23.52 1.91
CA GLU A 85 -34.42 -24.19 1.06
C GLU A 85 -33.27 -24.69 1.96
N ASP A 86 -32.53 -25.70 1.48
CA ASP A 86 -31.30 -26.14 2.13
C ASP A 86 -30.14 -25.60 1.26
N GLY A 87 -29.00 -25.27 1.84
CA GLY A 87 -27.79 -24.82 1.16
C GLY A 87 -27.62 -23.30 1.05
N ASP A 88 -28.49 -22.51 1.66
CA ASP A 88 -28.44 -21.04 1.73
C ASP A 88 -28.08 -20.50 3.14
N GLY A 89 -27.70 -21.40 4.05
CA GLY A 89 -27.18 -21.06 5.37
C GLY A 89 -28.17 -21.28 6.51
N CYS A 90 -29.46 -21.47 6.23
CA CYS A 90 -30.42 -21.96 7.21
C CYS A 90 -31.01 -23.29 6.74
N SER A 91 -31.05 -24.30 7.61
CA SER A 91 -31.62 -25.59 7.22
C SER A 91 -33.12 -25.43 6.88
N ALA A 92 -33.67 -26.25 5.98
CA ALA A 92 -35.08 -26.19 5.59
C ALA A 92 -36.10 -26.42 6.73
N ASN A 93 -35.61 -26.80 7.92
CA ASN A 93 -36.39 -26.97 9.14
C ASN A 93 -36.12 -25.91 10.22
N CYS A 94 -35.26 -24.92 9.95
CA CYS A 94 -34.90 -23.79 10.81
C CYS A 94 -34.29 -24.16 12.17
N ARG A 95 -33.81 -25.40 12.29
CA ARG A 95 -33.22 -25.93 13.52
C ARG A 95 -31.69 -25.81 13.56
N MET A 96 -31.07 -25.38 12.47
CA MET A 96 -29.62 -25.36 12.34
C MET A 96 -29.19 -24.31 11.31
N VAL A 97 -28.17 -23.52 11.68
CA VAL A 97 -27.39 -22.73 10.72
C VAL A 97 -26.43 -23.69 10.01
N GLU A 98 -26.38 -23.64 8.69
CA GLU A 98 -25.54 -24.54 7.89
C GLU A 98 -24.05 -24.17 8.00
N GLU A 99 -23.18 -25.14 7.76
CA GLU A 99 -21.72 -25.00 7.93
C GLU A 99 -21.15 -23.80 7.18
N GLY A 100 -20.41 -22.96 7.91
CA GLY A 100 -19.76 -21.78 7.36
C GLY A 100 -20.72 -20.66 7.01
N PHE A 101 -21.93 -20.61 7.59
CA PHE A 101 -22.88 -19.51 7.46
C PHE A 101 -23.20 -18.82 8.79
N SER A 102 -23.59 -17.55 8.70
CA SER A 102 -24.14 -16.73 9.78
C SER A 102 -25.48 -16.17 9.32
N CYS A 103 -26.53 -16.39 10.10
CA CYS A 103 -27.91 -15.97 9.82
C CYS A 103 -28.32 -14.74 10.63
N GLN A 104 -27.39 -13.83 10.90
CA GLN A 104 -27.61 -12.61 11.65
C GLN A 104 -27.42 -11.38 10.74
N PRO A 105 -28.22 -10.31 10.91
CA PRO A 105 -29.35 -10.19 11.85
C PRO A 105 -30.59 -11.00 11.41
N PRO A 106 -31.52 -11.33 12.35
CA PRO A 106 -32.70 -12.15 12.08
C PRO A 106 -33.55 -11.63 10.91
N GLY A 107 -34.00 -12.52 10.02
CA GLY A 107 -34.84 -12.19 8.87
C GLY A 107 -34.10 -11.68 7.64
N MET A 108 -32.77 -11.70 7.66
CA MET A 108 -31.91 -11.51 6.48
C MET A 108 -31.43 -12.88 5.96
N PRO A 109 -31.11 -13.00 4.66
CA PRO A 109 -30.44 -14.19 4.14
C PRO A 109 -29.17 -14.46 4.92
N CYS A 110 -28.90 -15.74 5.22
CA CYS A 110 -27.64 -16.11 5.83
C CYS A 110 -26.49 -15.83 4.84
N HIS A 111 -25.36 -15.40 5.36
CA HIS A 111 -24.13 -15.17 4.59
C HIS A 111 -23.06 -16.15 5.04
N ARG A 112 -22.09 -16.47 4.17
CA ARG A 112 -20.97 -17.29 4.62
C ARG A 112 -20.11 -16.51 5.61
N ILE A 113 -19.58 -17.18 6.62
CA ILE A 113 -18.58 -16.63 7.52
C ILE A 113 -17.24 -16.75 6.80
N SER A 114 -16.70 -15.62 6.35
CA SER A 114 -15.32 -15.52 5.88
C SER A 114 -14.36 -15.56 7.07
N ARG A 115 -13.39 -16.46 7.03
CA ARG A 115 -12.37 -16.65 8.05
C ARG A 115 -11.02 -16.74 7.40
N CYS A 116 -10.34 -15.60 7.38
CA CYS A 116 -9.02 -15.58 6.83
C CYS A 116 -8.07 -16.56 7.53
N GLY A 117 -7.45 -17.43 6.74
CA GLY A 117 -6.50 -18.45 7.13
C GLY A 117 -7.10 -19.83 7.38
N ASP A 118 -8.35 -20.10 7.00
CA ASP A 118 -9.00 -21.40 7.18
C ASP A 118 -8.81 -22.36 5.99
N GLY A 119 -8.19 -21.87 4.91
CA GLY A 119 -7.92 -22.58 3.66
C GLY A 119 -9.11 -22.60 2.70
N GLN A 120 -10.15 -21.81 2.92
CA GLN A 120 -11.30 -21.69 2.03
C GLN A 120 -11.43 -20.26 1.53
N VAL A 121 -11.63 -20.10 0.22
CA VAL A 121 -11.96 -18.79 -0.35
C VAL A 121 -13.47 -18.64 -0.39
N THR A 122 -14.03 -17.92 0.57
CA THR A 122 -15.46 -17.64 0.72
C THR A 122 -15.72 -16.14 0.65
N LEU A 123 -16.76 -15.71 -0.08
CA LEU A 123 -17.08 -14.28 -0.16
C LEU A 123 -17.25 -13.67 1.24
N PRO A 124 -16.64 -12.50 1.52
CA PRO A 124 -15.92 -11.59 0.62
C PRO A 124 -14.42 -11.85 0.34
N GLU A 125 -13.80 -12.94 0.81
CA GLU A 125 -12.36 -13.25 0.63
C GLU A 125 -11.91 -13.27 -0.83
N LEU A 126 -10.75 -12.65 -1.09
CA LEU A 126 -10.09 -12.66 -2.39
C LEU A 126 -9.07 -13.79 -2.51
N CYS A 127 -8.49 -14.19 -1.39
CA CYS A 127 -7.57 -15.30 -1.24
C CYS A 127 -7.74 -15.93 0.15
N ASP A 128 -7.18 -17.12 0.35
CA ASP A 128 -6.99 -17.73 1.67
C ASP A 128 -5.97 -18.86 1.54
N ASP A 129 -4.76 -18.67 2.04
CA ASP A 129 -3.68 -19.64 1.90
C ASP A 129 -3.50 -20.57 3.12
N GLY A 130 -4.48 -20.58 4.02
CA GLY A 130 -4.50 -21.39 5.23
C GLY A 130 -3.73 -20.80 6.39
N ASN A 131 -3.39 -19.50 6.35
CA ASN A 131 -2.82 -18.78 7.47
C ASN A 131 -3.16 -17.25 7.43
N THR A 132 -2.63 -16.46 8.37
CA THR A 132 -2.89 -15.01 8.46
C THR A 132 -1.59 -14.20 8.54
N ASP A 133 -0.47 -14.74 8.06
CA ASP A 133 0.82 -14.07 8.04
C ASP A 133 0.86 -13.12 6.84
N ASP A 134 1.20 -11.84 7.05
CA ASP A 134 1.41 -10.93 5.93
C ASP A 134 2.75 -11.25 5.22
N GLY A 135 2.83 -11.04 3.90
CA GLY A 135 4.04 -11.16 3.08
C GLY A 135 4.22 -12.51 2.37
N ASP A 136 3.23 -13.39 2.39
CA ASP A 136 3.19 -14.67 1.65
C ASP A 136 2.21 -14.67 0.47
N GLY A 137 1.60 -13.51 0.18
CA GLY A 137 0.72 -13.25 -0.93
C GLY A 137 -0.76 -13.17 -0.59
N CYS A 138 -1.18 -13.63 0.60
CA CYS A 138 -2.53 -13.45 1.11
C CYS A 138 -2.46 -12.86 2.53
N ASN A 139 -2.75 -11.58 2.67
CA ASN A 139 -2.55 -10.91 3.95
C ASN A 139 -3.54 -11.38 5.02
N SER A 140 -3.34 -10.93 6.26
CA SER A 140 -4.19 -11.22 7.43
C SER A 140 -5.68 -10.83 7.30
N ARG A 141 -6.08 -10.15 6.22
CA ARG A 141 -7.45 -9.80 5.88
C ARG A 141 -7.95 -10.48 4.60
N CYS A 142 -7.17 -11.41 4.06
CA CYS A 142 -7.50 -12.16 2.85
C CYS A 142 -7.61 -11.30 1.60
N GLN A 143 -6.82 -10.21 1.57
CA GLN A 143 -6.56 -9.43 0.38
C GLN A 143 -5.31 -9.97 -0.31
N ILE A 144 -5.32 -9.97 -1.64
CA ILE A 144 -4.15 -10.36 -2.43
C ILE A 144 -3.10 -9.24 -2.31
N GLU A 145 -1.87 -9.61 -1.97
CA GLU A 145 -0.79 -8.64 -1.82
C GLU A 145 -0.25 -8.20 -3.19
N VAL A 146 0.16 -6.92 -3.30
CA VAL A 146 0.80 -6.41 -4.51
C VAL A 146 2.10 -7.16 -4.79
N GLY A 147 2.30 -7.55 -6.05
CA GLY A 147 3.41 -8.42 -6.46
C GLY A 147 3.14 -9.91 -6.27
N TRP A 148 1.89 -10.31 -5.97
CA TRP A 148 1.48 -11.70 -5.83
C TRP A 148 0.29 -12.07 -6.71
N LYS A 149 0.21 -13.35 -7.02
CA LYS A 149 -0.97 -13.99 -7.62
C LYS A 149 -1.36 -15.19 -6.78
N CYS A 150 -2.65 -15.31 -6.50
CA CYS A 150 -3.23 -16.38 -5.71
C CYS A 150 -4.31 -17.09 -6.53
N ASP A 151 -4.27 -18.42 -6.56
CA ASP A 151 -5.26 -19.25 -7.23
C ASP A 151 -5.61 -20.47 -6.37
N GLY A 152 -6.88 -20.89 -6.36
CA GLY A 152 -7.33 -22.11 -5.69
C GLY A 152 -8.02 -21.86 -4.34
N SER A 153 -8.38 -22.97 -3.67
CA SER A 153 -8.99 -23.01 -2.33
C SER A 153 -8.57 -24.32 -1.66
N PRO A 154 -7.56 -24.34 -0.76
CA PRO A 154 -6.76 -23.19 -0.33
C PRO A 154 -6.02 -22.51 -1.49
N SER A 155 -5.88 -21.19 -1.40
CA SER A 155 -5.10 -20.36 -2.32
C SER A 155 -3.64 -20.78 -2.28
N VAL A 156 -3.05 -20.95 -3.47
CA VAL A 156 -1.61 -21.09 -3.62
C VAL A 156 -1.10 -19.76 -4.16
N CYS A 157 -0.50 -18.97 -3.28
CA CYS A 157 0.06 -17.68 -3.63
C CYS A 157 1.51 -17.83 -4.12
N THR A 158 1.83 -17.16 -5.23
CA THR A 158 3.19 -17.12 -5.79
C THR A 158 3.55 -15.69 -6.15
N PRO A 159 4.81 -15.26 -5.96
CA PRO A 159 5.23 -13.95 -6.41
C PRO A 159 5.05 -13.83 -7.92
N THR A 160 4.52 -12.71 -8.36
CA THR A 160 4.53 -12.32 -9.77
C THR A 160 5.96 -11.94 -10.16
N VAL A 161 6.25 -11.98 -11.46
CA VAL A 161 7.60 -11.68 -11.96
C VAL A 161 7.55 -10.37 -12.72
N CYS A 162 7.80 -9.28 -12.00
CA CYS A 162 7.86 -7.99 -12.64
C CYS A 162 9.01 -7.90 -13.64
N GLY A 163 8.68 -7.42 -14.85
CA GLY A 163 9.61 -7.23 -15.96
C GLY A 163 9.68 -8.43 -16.92
N ASP A 164 8.72 -9.36 -16.86
CA ASP A 164 8.65 -10.51 -17.75
C ASP A 164 7.75 -10.29 -18.99
N GLY A 165 7.10 -9.12 -19.05
CA GLY A 165 6.22 -8.66 -20.10
C GLY A 165 4.79 -9.18 -19.98
N LYS A 166 4.37 -9.67 -18.80
CA LYS A 166 3.01 -10.15 -18.55
C LYS A 166 2.47 -9.54 -17.27
N ILE A 167 1.23 -9.06 -17.36
CA ILE A 167 0.46 -8.60 -16.21
C ILE A 167 -0.28 -9.82 -15.63
N GLU A 168 0.00 -10.17 -14.39
CA GLU A 168 -0.64 -11.26 -13.65
C GLU A 168 -0.90 -10.91 -12.18
N GLY A 169 -1.87 -11.58 -11.54
CA GLY A 169 -2.18 -11.33 -10.13
C GLY A 169 -2.62 -9.89 -9.86
N ALA A 170 -2.03 -9.27 -8.84
CA ALA A 170 -2.25 -7.88 -8.45
C ALA A 170 -1.37 -6.86 -9.19
N GLU A 171 -0.65 -7.26 -10.26
CA GLU A 171 0.12 -6.33 -11.08
C GLU A 171 -0.80 -5.42 -11.91
N THR A 172 -0.43 -4.14 -12.03
CA THR A 172 -1.17 -3.18 -12.87
C THR A 172 -0.41 -2.81 -14.14
N CYS A 173 0.88 -3.12 -14.19
CA CYS A 173 1.74 -2.99 -15.37
C CYS A 173 2.80 -4.10 -15.43
N ASP A 174 3.39 -4.28 -16.61
CA ASP A 174 4.69 -4.92 -16.80
C ASP A 174 5.24 -4.44 -18.16
N ASP A 175 6.37 -3.75 -18.15
CA ASP A 175 6.98 -3.19 -19.36
C ASP A 175 8.22 -3.97 -19.86
N GLY A 176 8.50 -5.13 -19.26
CA GLY A 176 9.61 -6.01 -19.61
C GLY A 176 10.93 -5.67 -18.93
N ASN A 177 10.92 -4.82 -17.89
CA ASN A 177 12.09 -4.58 -17.04
C ASN A 177 11.70 -4.17 -15.59
N ASN A 178 12.68 -3.79 -14.76
CA ASN A 178 12.48 -3.45 -13.33
C ASN A 178 13.12 -2.09 -12.99
N ILE A 179 13.14 -1.17 -13.95
CA ILE A 179 13.70 0.17 -13.78
C ILE A 179 12.52 1.11 -13.58
N PRO A 180 12.38 1.80 -12.45
CA PRO A 180 11.30 2.77 -12.31
C PRO A 180 11.53 4.00 -13.21
N PHE A 181 10.47 4.77 -13.39
CA PHE A 181 10.34 6.00 -14.16
C PHE A 181 10.30 5.83 -15.69
N ASP A 182 9.99 4.64 -16.18
CA ASP A 182 9.78 4.33 -17.60
C ASP A 182 8.35 3.81 -17.91
N GLY A 183 7.46 3.79 -16.92
CA GLY A 183 6.05 3.44 -17.07
C GLY A 183 5.61 2.31 -16.16
N CYS A 184 6.55 1.55 -15.60
CA CYS A 184 6.28 0.50 -14.64
C CYS A 184 7.37 0.46 -13.57
N SER A 185 6.98 0.44 -12.30
CA SER A 185 7.93 0.38 -11.20
C SER A 185 8.60 -1.00 -11.10
N GLU A 186 9.62 -1.13 -10.25
CA GLU A 186 10.27 -2.42 -9.98
C GLU A 186 9.37 -3.47 -9.29
N ASN A 187 8.25 -3.01 -8.72
CA ASN A 187 7.23 -3.83 -8.06
C ASN A 187 5.93 -3.92 -8.88
N CYS A 188 5.98 -3.63 -10.18
CA CYS A 188 4.86 -3.73 -11.12
C CYS A 188 3.65 -2.87 -10.77
N GLN A 189 3.96 -1.73 -10.17
CA GLN A 189 3.05 -0.62 -9.98
C GLN A 189 3.10 0.28 -11.22
N ALA A 190 1.94 0.53 -11.83
CA ALA A 190 1.85 1.48 -12.94
C ALA A 190 2.40 2.85 -12.53
N GLU A 191 3.04 3.55 -13.46
CA GLU A 191 3.55 4.90 -13.23
C GLU A 191 2.85 5.91 -14.16
N PRO A 192 2.54 7.14 -13.71
CA PRO A 192 1.80 8.09 -14.54
C PRO A 192 2.58 8.51 -15.81
N ASP A 193 1.96 8.34 -16.98
CA ASP A 193 2.55 8.70 -18.28
C ASP A 193 2.37 10.19 -18.58
N CYS A 194 3.48 10.92 -18.62
CA CYS A 194 3.53 12.36 -18.86
C CYS A 194 3.76 12.78 -20.32
N GLY A 195 4.03 11.86 -21.26
CA GLY A 195 4.28 12.19 -22.66
C GLY A 195 5.19 13.41 -22.85
N SER A 196 4.62 14.56 -23.26
CA SER A 196 5.32 15.86 -23.34
C SER A 196 4.61 16.99 -22.55
N GLY A 197 3.82 16.66 -21.53
CA GLY A 197 2.99 17.62 -20.80
C GLY A 197 2.41 17.04 -19.51
N ALA A 198 1.11 17.28 -19.28
CA ALA A 198 0.42 16.73 -18.12
C ALA A 198 0.40 15.20 -18.16
N CYS A 199 0.50 14.59 -16.99
CA CYS A 199 0.51 13.14 -16.81
C CYS A 199 -0.90 12.57 -16.76
N THR A 200 -1.00 11.32 -17.19
CA THR A 200 -2.20 10.50 -17.06
C THR A 200 -1.94 9.46 -15.98
N SER A 201 -2.56 9.62 -14.81
CA SER A 201 -2.69 8.55 -13.82
C SER A 201 -3.81 7.61 -14.22
N THR A 202 -3.64 6.36 -13.85
CA THR A 202 -4.66 5.32 -13.95
C THR A 202 -4.80 4.68 -12.59
N CYS A 203 -6.04 4.46 -12.18
CA CYS A 203 -6.30 3.77 -10.93
C CYS A 203 -5.52 2.45 -10.83
N GLY A 204 -5.03 2.17 -9.63
CA GLY A 204 -4.12 1.06 -9.36
C GLY A 204 -2.68 1.43 -9.67
N ASP A 205 -2.30 2.71 -9.62
CA ASP A 205 -0.90 3.16 -9.71
C ASP A 205 -0.27 3.41 -8.33
N GLY A 206 -1.04 3.19 -7.25
CA GLY A 206 -0.60 3.39 -5.88
C GLY A 206 -0.37 4.86 -5.54
N ILE A 207 -0.82 5.79 -6.39
CA ILE A 207 -0.59 7.23 -6.25
C ILE A 207 -1.93 7.96 -6.23
N VAL A 208 -2.44 8.29 -5.05
CA VAL A 208 -3.75 8.94 -4.92
C VAL A 208 -3.73 10.37 -5.47
N LEU A 209 -4.32 10.58 -6.65
CA LEU A 209 -4.39 11.87 -7.33
C LEU A 209 -5.84 12.25 -7.68
N PRO A 210 -6.25 13.52 -7.53
CA PRO A 210 -7.60 13.93 -7.91
C PRO A 210 -7.95 13.53 -9.36
N PRO A 211 -9.10 12.86 -9.61
CA PRO A 211 -10.29 12.75 -8.77
C PRO A 211 -10.45 11.44 -7.97
N GLU A 212 -9.38 10.70 -7.72
CA GLU A 212 -9.38 9.45 -6.96
C GLU A 212 -9.75 9.69 -5.49
N GLU A 213 -10.47 8.74 -4.90
CA GLU A 213 -10.82 8.76 -3.47
C GLU A 213 -9.92 7.83 -2.64
N CYS A 214 -9.35 6.82 -3.30
CA CYS A 214 -8.34 5.90 -2.83
C CYS A 214 -7.55 5.42 -4.05
N ASP A 215 -6.40 4.77 -3.81
CA ASP A 215 -5.68 3.96 -4.79
C ASP A 215 -4.79 3.01 -3.98
N ASP A 216 -5.20 1.77 -3.86
CA ASP A 216 -4.51 0.75 -3.08
C ASP A 216 -3.51 -0.05 -3.91
N GLY A 217 -3.04 0.50 -5.02
CA GLY A 217 -1.97 -0.06 -5.82
C GLY A 217 -2.39 -1.24 -6.70
N ASN A 218 -3.67 -1.56 -6.80
CA ASN A 218 -4.14 -2.61 -7.70
C ASN A 218 -5.51 -2.26 -8.34
N ASN A 219 -6.09 -3.18 -9.13
CA ASN A 219 -7.39 -2.98 -9.81
C ASN A 219 -8.39 -4.11 -9.49
N ILE A 220 -8.31 -4.70 -8.30
CA ILE A 220 -9.18 -5.76 -7.82
C ILE A 220 -10.34 -5.10 -7.07
N ASP A 221 -11.58 -5.37 -7.48
CA ASP A 221 -12.73 -4.91 -6.70
C ASP A 221 -12.93 -5.80 -5.46
N GLY A 222 -13.40 -5.23 -4.35
CA GLY A 222 -13.71 -5.93 -3.11
C GLY A 222 -12.64 -5.88 -2.02
N ASP A 223 -11.47 -5.26 -2.26
CA ASP A 223 -10.40 -5.04 -1.27
C ASP A 223 -10.45 -3.68 -0.57
N GLY A 224 -11.48 -2.89 -0.85
CA GLY A 224 -11.73 -1.59 -0.25
C GLY A 224 -11.44 -0.40 -1.15
N CYS A 225 -10.65 -0.58 -2.22
CA CYS A 225 -10.50 0.41 -3.27
C CYS A 225 -10.85 -0.17 -4.63
N SER A 226 -11.96 0.29 -5.22
CA SER A 226 -12.41 -0.28 -6.48
C SER A 226 -11.44 -0.02 -7.63
N ALA A 227 -11.57 -0.78 -8.72
CA ALA A 227 -10.79 -0.56 -9.96
C ALA A 227 -11.02 0.82 -10.63
N ASP A 228 -11.99 1.60 -10.14
CA ASP A 228 -12.28 2.99 -10.54
C ASP A 228 -11.81 4.02 -9.48
N CYS A 229 -11.03 3.59 -8.49
CA CYS A 229 -10.45 4.38 -7.40
C CYS A 229 -11.50 5.11 -6.57
N LYS A 230 -12.51 4.32 -6.19
CA LYS A 230 -13.57 4.70 -5.27
C LYS A 230 -13.50 3.83 -4.04
N VAL A 231 -13.62 4.47 -2.88
CA VAL A 231 -13.72 3.76 -1.61
C VAL A 231 -14.98 2.90 -1.66
N GLU A 232 -14.81 1.60 -1.41
CA GLU A 232 -15.90 0.65 -1.49
C GLU A 232 -16.79 0.70 -0.23
N PRO A 233 -18.09 0.37 -0.32
CA PRO A 233 -18.96 0.32 0.85
C PRO A 233 -18.41 -0.65 1.90
N GLY A 234 -18.41 -0.24 3.17
CA GLY A 234 -17.87 -1.07 4.25
C GLY A 234 -16.40 -0.80 4.57
N PHE A 235 -15.73 0.10 3.84
CA PHE A 235 -14.30 0.39 4.05
C PHE A 235 -14.02 1.85 4.40
N GLU A 236 -12.97 2.04 5.21
CA GLU A 236 -12.27 3.31 5.35
C GLU A 236 -10.87 3.18 4.77
N CYS A 237 -10.50 4.09 3.86
CA CYS A 237 -9.16 4.12 3.27
C CYS A 237 -8.36 5.27 3.86
N ARG A 238 -7.11 4.99 4.24
CA ARG A 238 -6.13 5.98 4.71
C ARG A 238 -4.84 5.85 3.91
N GLN A 239 -4.03 6.91 3.89
CA GLN A 239 -2.73 6.84 3.23
C GLN A 239 -1.78 5.88 3.97
N GLU A 240 -0.99 5.14 3.20
CA GLU A 240 0.04 4.24 3.68
C GLU A 240 1.13 5.02 4.41
N GLY A 241 1.72 4.40 5.43
CA GLY A 241 2.79 5.02 6.22
C GLY A 241 2.30 6.05 7.24
N CYS A 242 0.99 6.18 7.43
CA CYS A 242 0.36 7.00 8.47
C CYS A 242 0.24 6.24 9.80
N ILE A 243 0.88 6.78 10.84
CA ILE A 243 0.65 6.34 12.24
C ILE A 243 -0.70 6.90 12.73
N ASP A 244 -1.06 8.10 12.26
CA ASP A 244 -2.36 8.74 12.40
C ASP A 244 -2.61 9.65 11.18
N GLU A 245 -3.81 10.23 11.05
CA GLU A 245 -4.20 11.11 9.92
C GLU A 245 -3.31 12.35 9.72
N THR A 246 -2.38 12.64 10.64
CA THR A 246 -1.51 13.81 10.61
C THR A 246 -0.01 13.48 10.58
N ASN A 247 0.37 12.21 10.72
CA ASN A 247 1.73 11.77 10.87
C ASN A 247 2.02 10.60 9.91
N CYS A 248 2.06 10.95 8.62
CA CYS A 248 2.34 10.06 7.51
C CYS A 248 3.82 10.10 7.12
N THR A 249 4.33 9.04 6.52
CA THR A 249 5.64 9.05 5.88
C THR A 249 5.42 8.93 4.38
N LEU A 250 6.23 9.64 3.60
CA LEU A 250 6.23 9.49 2.15
C LEU A 250 7.41 8.62 1.73
N ARG A 251 7.18 7.71 0.81
CA ARG A 251 8.23 6.92 0.17
C ARG A 251 8.39 7.38 -1.25
N VAL A 252 9.61 7.71 -1.65
CA VAL A 252 9.93 8.00 -3.05
C VAL A 252 10.99 7.03 -3.52
N ALA A 253 10.71 6.34 -4.63
CA ALA A 253 11.70 5.51 -5.28
C ALA A 253 12.86 6.39 -5.77
N ALA A 254 14.06 5.82 -5.78
CA ALA A 254 15.24 6.46 -6.33
C ALA A 254 16.11 5.43 -7.06
N VAL A 255 16.50 5.78 -8.28
CA VAL A 255 17.43 5.00 -9.09
C VAL A 255 18.85 5.44 -8.75
N VAL A 256 19.68 4.49 -8.34
CA VAL A 256 21.08 4.73 -8.02
C VAL A 256 21.98 3.97 -8.99
N ARG A 257 23.02 4.68 -9.46
CA ARG A 257 24.05 4.13 -10.36
C ARG A 257 25.42 4.36 -9.74
N ASP A 258 26.22 3.31 -9.68
CA ASP A 258 27.55 3.25 -9.09
C ASP A 258 28.61 3.56 -10.15
N PHE A 259 29.54 4.43 -9.79
CA PHE A 259 30.66 4.82 -10.63
C PHE A 259 31.96 4.63 -9.86
N SER A 260 33.08 4.71 -10.57
CA SER A 260 34.39 4.67 -9.93
C SER A 260 35.09 6.01 -10.04
N ALA A 261 36.05 6.26 -9.15
CA ALA A 261 36.97 7.39 -9.24
C ALA A 261 37.73 7.48 -10.58
N SER A 262 37.72 6.41 -11.39
CA SER A 262 38.37 6.38 -12.69
C SER A 262 37.47 6.86 -13.84
N HIS A 263 36.17 6.98 -13.61
CA HIS A 263 35.23 7.54 -14.57
C HIS A 263 35.58 8.99 -14.88
N SER A 264 35.52 9.39 -16.15
CA SER A 264 36.03 10.68 -16.61
C SER A 264 35.37 11.88 -15.92
N ASP A 265 34.08 11.75 -15.61
CA ASP A 265 33.25 12.79 -14.99
C ASP A 265 33.35 12.83 -13.45
N PHE A 266 33.81 11.75 -12.81
CA PHE A 266 34.02 11.66 -11.36
C PHE A 266 35.48 11.92 -10.96
N ASN A 267 36.37 12.06 -11.94
CA ASN A 267 37.78 12.45 -11.76
C ASN A 267 38.04 13.90 -12.20
N VAL A 268 37.01 14.74 -12.25
CA VAL A 268 37.13 16.13 -12.71
C VAL A 268 37.59 17.02 -11.56
N GLY A 269 38.72 17.71 -11.73
CA GLY A 269 39.34 18.55 -10.70
C GLY A 269 38.77 19.98 -10.64
N CYS A 270 37.46 20.14 -10.68
CA CYS A 270 36.84 21.43 -10.42
C CYS A 270 36.44 21.57 -8.93
N ASP A 271 36.20 22.81 -8.50
CA ASP A 271 35.99 23.16 -7.10
C ASP A 271 35.14 24.44 -7.03
N GLY A 272 33.83 24.26 -6.89
CA GLY A 272 32.81 25.30 -6.81
C GLY A 272 31.54 24.99 -7.60
N LEU A 273 30.53 25.85 -7.37
CA LEU A 273 29.26 25.88 -8.10
C LEU A 273 29.47 26.24 -9.58
N GLU A 274 28.96 25.40 -10.46
CA GLU A 274 28.97 25.52 -11.91
C GLU A 274 27.55 25.34 -12.46
N ILE A 275 26.87 26.47 -12.68
CA ILE A 275 25.55 26.50 -13.32
C ILE A 275 25.66 26.32 -14.84
N ASP A 276 24.53 26.05 -15.50
CA ASP A 276 24.40 25.78 -16.94
C ASP A 276 25.08 24.47 -17.40
N MET A 277 25.31 23.49 -16.50
CA MET A 277 25.82 22.16 -16.90
C MET A 277 24.76 21.37 -17.69
N VAL A 278 23.48 21.50 -17.36
CA VAL A 278 22.37 20.85 -18.06
C VAL A 278 21.51 21.87 -18.81
N GLN A 279 20.82 21.43 -19.86
CA GLN A 279 19.88 22.28 -20.58
C GLN A 279 18.67 22.64 -19.70
N LEU A 280 18.00 23.74 -20.04
CA LEU A 280 16.83 24.22 -19.31
C LEU A 280 15.63 23.27 -19.39
N ASN A 281 15.59 22.37 -20.38
CA ASN A 281 14.53 21.38 -20.52
C ASN A 281 15.14 19.98 -20.56
N LEU A 282 14.43 19.02 -19.97
CA LEU A 282 14.76 17.61 -20.10
C LEU A 282 14.63 17.11 -21.55
N GLY A 283 15.32 16.01 -21.84
CA GLY A 283 15.19 15.28 -23.08
C GLY A 283 13.83 14.58 -23.23
N PRO A 284 13.52 14.01 -24.40
CA PRO A 284 12.30 13.21 -24.60
C PRO A 284 12.21 11.96 -23.73
N ASP A 285 13.34 11.48 -23.24
CA ASP A 285 13.53 10.39 -22.27
C ASP A 285 13.45 10.87 -20.81
N TRP A 286 13.15 12.15 -20.60
CA TRP A 286 13.08 12.79 -19.29
C TRP A 286 14.39 12.77 -18.52
N LYS A 287 15.53 12.66 -19.23
CA LYS A 287 16.87 12.77 -18.64
C LYS A 287 17.49 14.14 -18.89
N PRO A 288 18.45 14.57 -18.04
CA PRO A 288 19.16 15.83 -18.24
C PRO A 288 19.99 15.80 -19.51
N VAL A 289 19.89 16.84 -20.33
CA VAL A 289 20.69 16.96 -21.54
C VAL A 289 21.92 17.83 -21.22
N PRO A 290 23.16 17.36 -21.43
CA PRO A 290 24.34 18.16 -21.15
C PRO A 290 24.46 19.35 -22.10
N THR A 291 24.99 20.47 -21.59
CA THR A 291 25.39 21.61 -22.43
C THR A 291 26.83 21.49 -22.92
N GLY A 292 27.63 20.62 -22.32
CA GLY A 292 29.08 20.51 -22.54
C GLY A 292 29.88 21.65 -21.90
N LYS A 293 29.27 22.34 -20.93
CA LYS A 293 29.92 23.40 -20.11
C LYS A 293 30.16 22.88 -18.70
N GLY A 294 30.87 23.68 -17.89
CA GLY A 294 31.17 23.35 -16.50
C GLY A 294 32.07 22.11 -16.39
N CYS A 295 31.90 21.37 -15.30
CA CYS A 295 32.71 20.19 -14.96
C CYS A 295 32.24 18.90 -15.63
N GLN A 296 31.87 18.98 -16.92
CA GLN A 296 31.43 17.83 -17.70
C GLN A 296 32.58 17.32 -18.57
N ALA A 297 32.84 16.02 -18.53
CA ALA A 297 33.63 15.31 -19.52
C ALA A 297 32.73 14.81 -20.67
N GLY A 298 33.30 14.04 -21.61
CA GLY A 298 32.59 13.57 -22.79
C GLY A 298 31.49 12.52 -22.53
N ASN A 299 31.38 12.01 -21.30
CA ASN A 299 30.57 10.86 -20.93
C ASN A 299 29.45 11.21 -19.94
N PHE A 300 29.03 12.49 -19.85
CA PHE A 300 27.91 12.89 -18.99
C PHE A 300 26.64 12.06 -19.22
N ASN A 301 26.39 11.61 -20.46
CA ASN A 301 25.24 10.77 -20.76
C ASN A 301 25.24 9.45 -19.96
N ASP A 302 26.39 8.95 -19.54
CA ASP A 302 26.49 7.70 -18.79
C ASP A 302 25.78 7.83 -17.43
N TRP A 303 25.76 9.03 -16.82
CA TRP A 303 25.22 9.26 -15.47
C TRP A 303 23.79 8.77 -15.26
N TYR A 304 22.91 8.99 -16.25
CA TYR A 304 21.49 8.69 -16.11
C TYR A 304 20.95 7.78 -17.23
N ASN A 305 21.85 7.21 -18.04
CA ASN A 305 21.49 6.30 -19.14
C ASN A 305 22.26 4.96 -19.12
N THR A 306 23.19 4.76 -18.18
CA THR A 306 23.75 3.42 -17.95
C THR A 306 22.73 2.50 -17.26
N PRO A 307 22.95 1.17 -17.33
CA PRO A 307 22.18 0.22 -16.54
C PRO A 307 22.10 0.65 -15.07
N VAL A 308 20.96 0.37 -14.45
CA VAL A 308 20.70 0.63 -13.04
C VAL A 308 21.46 -0.38 -12.18
N ASP A 309 22.13 0.10 -11.13
CA ASP A 309 22.83 -0.77 -10.18
C ASP A 309 21.94 -1.12 -8.98
N LYS A 310 21.13 -0.17 -8.51
CA LYS A 310 20.22 -0.37 -7.38
C LYS A 310 19.06 0.62 -7.44
N VAL A 311 17.87 0.16 -7.08
CA VAL A 311 16.75 1.02 -6.74
C VAL A 311 16.63 1.03 -5.21
N ILE A 312 16.34 2.19 -4.65
CA ILE A 312 16.14 2.38 -3.21
C ILE A 312 14.84 3.14 -2.98
N GLU A 313 14.32 3.06 -1.76
CA GLU A 313 13.31 4.00 -1.28
C GLU A 313 13.95 5.06 -0.39
N ILE A 314 13.67 6.33 -0.65
CA ILE A 314 13.96 7.42 0.26
C ILE A 314 12.69 7.69 1.07
N ILE A 315 12.76 7.48 2.38
CA ILE A 315 11.66 7.75 3.30
C ILE A 315 11.73 9.20 3.75
N LEU A 316 10.62 9.91 3.63
CA LEU A 316 10.45 11.29 4.04
C LEU A 316 9.49 11.35 5.23
N TYR A 317 9.96 11.99 6.29
CA TYR A 317 9.26 12.12 7.55
C TYR A 317 8.67 13.52 7.69
N PRO A 318 7.53 13.67 8.37
CA PRO A 318 6.89 14.96 8.51
C PRO A 318 7.75 15.89 9.37
N ASP A 319 7.94 17.13 8.92
CA ASP A 319 8.76 18.15 9.57
C ASP A 319 8.01 18.95 10.67
N GLY A 320 6.74 18.60 10.90
CA GLY A 320 5.84 19.30 11.83
C GLY A 320 5.24 20.61 11.30
N ASN A 321 5.57 21.02 10.07
CA ASN A 321 5.07 22.23 9.41
C ASN A 321 4.25 21.92 8.14
N GLY A 322 3.82 20.66 7.97
CA GLY A 322 3.07 20.20 6.80
C GLY A 322 3.93 19.88 5.58
N ASN A 323 5.25 19.72 5.77
CA ASN A 323 6.15 19.18 4.75
C ASN A 323 6.77 17.87 5.25
N TYR A 324 7.46 17.20 4.35
CA TYR A 324 8.19 15.96 4.55
C TYR A 324 9.65 16.18 4.20
N VAL A 325 10.56 15.48 4.87
CA VAL A 325 12.01 15.58 4.63
C VAL A 325 12.70 14.25 4.91
N ASN A 326 13.70 13.90 4.11
CA ASN A 326 14.54 12.74 4.41
C ASN A 326 15.43 13.05 5.62
N GLN A 327 15.36 12.22 6.65
CA GLN A 327 16.12 12.42 7.89
C GLN A 327 17.31 11.45 7.97
N TYR A 328 18.20 11.69 8.94
CA TYR A 328 19.37 10.86 9.18
C TYR A 328 19.01 9.48 9.78
N GLY A 329 18.11 9.46 10.77
CA GLY A 329 17.78 8.23 11.48
C GLY A 329 16.89 7.28 10.67
N GLU A 330 17.05 5.97 10.92
CA GLU A 330 16.26 4.90 10.28
C GLU A 330 14.75 5.02 10.56
N ASN A 331 14.35 5.74 11.61
CA ASN A 331 12.94 5.98 11.96
C ASN A 331 12.57 7.47 11.90
N GLY A 332 13.32 8.28 11.15
CA GLY A 332 13.01 9.69 10.95
C GLY A 332 13.56 10.63 12.02
N GLU A 333 14.51 10.17 12.83
CA GLU A 333 15.15 11.03 13.80
C GLU A 333 15.98 12.11 13.09
N PRO A 334 15.77 13.40 13.43
CA PRO A 334 16.57 14.47 12.86
C PRO A 334 18.03 14.35 13.30
N TRP A 335 18.93 14.92 12.52
CA TRP A 335 20.34 14.99 12.91
C TRP A 335 20.51 15.91 14.12
N ILE A 336 20.95 15.34 15.25
CA ILE A 336 21.22 16.12 16.47
C ILE A 336 22.71 16.48 16.50
N ALA A 337 22.99 17.76 16.29
CA ALA A 337 24.34 18.30 16.43
C ALA A 337 24.49 19.03 17.76
N THR A 338 25.65 18.88 18.35
CA THR A 338 26.06 19.59 19.56
C THR A 338 26.83 20.86 19.18
N VAL A 339 26.20 22.02 19.34
CA VAL A 339 26.69 23.35 18.92
C VAL A 339 27.07 24.22 20.13
N GLY A 340 27.96 25.19 19.90
CA GLY A 340 28.30 26.24 20.86
C GLY A 340 29.14 25.73 22.03
N ASP A 341 30.43 25.51 21.77
CA ASP A 341 31.42 25.05 22.75
C ASP A 341 31.69 26.12 23.83
N ASP A 342 31.05 26.02 24.99
CA ASP A 342 31.45 26.78 26.17
C ASP A 342 32.50 25.99 26.97
N TRP A 343 33.70 26.55 27.12
CA TRP A 343 34.81 25.84 27.73
C TRP A 343 34.57 25.67 29.23
N CYS A 344 34.39 24.42 29.67
CA CYS A 344 34.49 24.11 31.09
C CYS A 344 35.96 23.78 31.41
N HIS A 345 36.57 24.55 32.33
CA HIS A 345 37.95 24.38 32.81
C HIS A 345 38.15 23.09 33.64
N ALA A 346 37.72 21.94 33.13
CA ALA A 346 37.64 20.69 33.83
C ALA A 346 38.16 19.53 32.97
N SER A 347 38.67 18.50 33.64
CA SER A 347 39.18 17.27 33.02
C SER A 347 38.12 16.16 32.90
N SER A 348 36.89 16.40 33.35
CA SER A 348 35.76 15.46 33.25
C SER A 348 34.42 16.18 33.41
N CYS A 349 33.36 15.59 32.88
CA CYS A 349 32.01 16.16 32.98
C CYS A 349 31.48 16.32 34.40
N ALA A 350 31.93 15.48 35.32
CA ALA A 350 31.57 15.62 36.74
C ALA A 350 32.04 16.95 37.35
N ALA A 351 33.02 17.62 36.74
CA ALA A 351 33.54 18.92 37.15
C ALA A 351 33.11 20.07 36.21
N CYS A 352 32.28 19.80 35.19
CA CYS A 352 31.68 20.82 34.34
C CYS A 352 30.32 21.23 34.90
N ASN A 353 30.11 22.54 35.07
CA ASN A 353 28.84 23.08 35.54
C ASN A 353 27.99 23.55 34.35
N CYS A 354 27.61 22.61 33.49
CA CYS A 354 26.78 22.91 32.32
C CYS A 354 25.35 23.29 32.76
N ALA A 355 24.71 24.16 31.99
CA ALA A 355 23.30 24.47 32.19
C ALA A 355 22.43 23.21 32.00
N ALA A 356 21.20 23.23 32.54
CA ALA A 356 20.31 22.07 32.50
C ALA A 356 19.95 21.60 31.07
N ASN A 357 20.06 22.49 30.09
CA ASN A 357 19.82 22.23 28.66
C ASN A 357 21.11 22.03 27.86
N GLN A 358 22.26 21.91 28.52
CA GLN A 358 23.55 21.70 27.88
C GLN A 358 24.05 20.29 28.17
N VAL A 359 24.67 19.69 27.15
CA VAL A 359 25.37 18.41 27.25
C VAL A 359 26.84 18.68 27.48
N CYS A 360 27.40 18.00 28.48
CA CYS A 360 28.85 17.99 28.67
C CYS A 360 29.47 16.89 27.81
N ARG A 361 30.50 17.22 27.03
CA ARG A 361 31.23 16.27 26.19
C ARG A 361 32.69 16.68 26.02
N LYS A 362 33.49 15.81 25.39
CA LYS A 362 34.87 16.16 25.02
C LYS A 362 34.85 17.10 23.80
N SER A 363 35.72 18.11 23.77
CA SER A 363 35.86 18.97 22.59
C SER A 363 36.37 18.17 21.39
N ILE A 364 35.81 18.45 20.21
CA ILE A 364 36.24 17.83 18.94
C ILE A 364 37.69 18.23 18.61
N ASN A 365 38.08 19.46 18.97
CA ASN A 365 39.38 20.05 18.64
C ASN A 365 40.41 19.99 19.79
N GLY A 366 40.18 19.22 20.86
CA GLY A 366 41.14 19.13 21.96
C GLY A 366 40.80 18.17 23.11
N ASP A 367 41.78 17.99 24.01
CA ASP A 367 41.66 17.12 25.19
C ASP A 367 41.07 17.84 26.41
N TYR A 368 39.95 18.55 26.24
CA TYR A 368 39.23 19.23 27.32
C TYR A 368 37.72 19.06 27.19
N MET A 369 37.00 19.30 28.29
CA MET A 369 35.54 19.20 28.31
C MET A 369 34.88 20.53 27.93
N VAL A 370 33.73 20.46 27.27
CA VAL A 370 32.91 21.60 26.88
C VAL A 370 31.44 21.35 27.22
N CYS A 371 30.69 22.43 27.46
CA CYS A 371 29.24 22.40 27.55
C CYS A 371 28.68 22.88 26.20
N THR A 372 27.91 22.04 25.52
CA THR A 372 27.30 22.32 24.21
C THR A 372 25.78 22.26 24.29
N ASN A 373 25.09 22.99 23.42
CA ASN A 373 23.65 22.84 23.22
C ASN A 373 23.40 21.78 22.14
N GLU A 374 22.31 21.03 22.23
CA GLU A 374 21.85 20.18 21.14
C GLU A 374 20.90 20.95 20.23
N VAL A 375 21.12 20.87 18.92
CA VAL A 375 20.27 21.46 17.89
C VAL A 375 19.96 20.38 16.87
N ALA A 376 18.68 20.26 16.53
CA ALA A 376 18.20 19.36 15.49
C ALA A 376 18.29 20.03 14.12
N TYR A 377 18.74 19.27 13.12
CA TYR A 377 18.85 19.67 11.73
C TYR A 377 18.09 18.68 10.85
N ASP A 378 17.32 19.21 9.90
CA ASP A 378 16.64 18.39 8.90
C ASP A 378 17.57 18.03 7.74
N GLY A 379 17.40 16.82 7.21
CA GLY A 379 18.21 16.30 6.10
C GLY A 379 19.15 15.19 6.56
N ASN A 380 19.80 14.55 5.59
CA ASN A 380 20.79 13.52 5.87
C ASN A 380 22.22 14.06 5.57
N PRO A 381 23.07 14.26 6.59
CA PRO A 381 24.47 14.69 6.41
C PRO A 381 25.41 13.59 5.92
N LEU A 382 24.93 12.34 5.85
CA LEU A 382 25.69 11.13 5.50
C LEU A 382 24.85 10.23 4.57
N PHE A 383 24.54 10.73 3.38
CA PHE A 383 23.72 10.02 2.40
C PHE A 383 24.59 9.06 1.55
N PHE A 384 24.70 7.79 1.97
CA PHE A 384 25.51 6.79 1.28
C PHE A 384 24.70 5.51 0.94
N PRO A 385 23.83 5.56 -0.09
CA PRO A 385 22.90 4.46 -0.40
C PRO A 385 23.56 3.20 -0.99
N ILE A 386 24.85 3.28 -1.34
CA ILE A 386 25.60 2.24 -2.05
C ILE A 386 26.82 1.72 -1.29
N ASP A 387 26.85 1.93 0.02
CA ASP A 387 27.90 1.41 0.90
C ASP A 387 27.98 -0.12 0.91
N ASP A 388 26.94 -0.81 0.49
CA ASP A 388 26.86 -2.27 0.35
C ASP A 388 27.16 -2.76 -1.08
N LEU A 389 27.28 -1.86 -2.05
CA LEU A 389 27.55 -2.17 -3.45
C LEU A 389 29.02 -2.03 -3.84
N GLY A 390 29.32 -2.58 -5.02
CA GLY A 390 30.58 -2.35 -5.72
C GLY A 390 31.81 -3.01 -5.09
N THR A 391 32.94 -2.83 -5.77
CA THR A 391 34.27 -3.20 -5.23
C THR A 391 35.19 -1.99 -5.11
N ASP A 392 34.63 -0.80 -5.30
CA ASP A 392 35.34 0.46 -5.27
C ASP A 392 35.92 0.75 -3.88
N ALA A 393 36.97 1.57 -3.89
CA ALA A 393 37.63 1.96 -2.67
C ALA A 393 36.69 2.85 -1.85
N LYS A 394 36.53 2.48 -0.57
CA LYS A 394 35.68 3.19 0.38
C LYS A 394 36.52 4.12 1.27
N TYR A 395 35.97 5.27 1.64
CA TYR A 395 36.69 6.34 2.35
C TYR A 395 35.91 6.84 3.57
N GLU A 396 36.60 7.44 4.53
CA GLU A 396 35.94 8.12 5.65
C GLU A 396 35.19 9.36 5.16
N ALA A 397 34.05 9.68 5.76
CA ALA A 397 33.28 10.90 5.47
C ALA A 397 33.49 11.97 6.55
N LYS A 398 33.21 13.23 6.18
CA LYS A 398 33.08 14.33 7.15
C LYS A 398 31.63 14.79 7.21
N VAL A 399 31.26 15.36 8.35
CA VAL A 399 29.95 15.98 8.53
C VAL A 399 30.02 17.45 8.12
N PRO A 400 29.16 17.92 7.20
CA PRO A 400 29.19 19.31 6.76
C PRO A 400 28.85 20.34 7.84
N GLU A 401 29.37 21.54 7.67
CA GLU A 401 29.11 22.69 8.56
C GLU A 401 27.63 23.06 8.68
N GLN A 402 26.82 22.83 7.64
CA GLN A 402 25.36 23.04 7.69
C GLN A 402 24.68 22.25 8.81
N TYR A 403 25.30 21.16 9.27
CA TYR A 403 24.78 20.25 10.27
C TYR A 403 25.45 20.45 11.64
N GLY A 404 25.88 21.69 11.93
CA GLY A 404 26.19 22.17 13.28
C GLY A 404 27.65 22.03 13.74
N TYR A 405 28.55 21.46 12.94
CA TYR A 405 29.95 21.30 13.32
C TYR A 405 30.87 22.22 12.53
N ASN A 406 31.71 22.99 13.23
CA ASN A 406 32.71 23.82 12.56
C ASN A 406 33.85 22.96 11.98
N GLU A 407 34.48 23.43 10.91
CA GLU A 407 35.71 22.85 10.34
C GLU A 407 35.57 21.43 9.78
N TRP A 408 34.34 20.95 9.56
CA TRP A 408 34.07 19.68 8.88
C TRP A 408 34.76 18.47 9.54
N PRO A 409 34.38 18.10 10.77
CA PRO A 409 35.01 16.99 11.47
C PRO A 409 34.77 15.67 10.73
N TRP A 410 35.73 14.76 10.85
CA TRP A 410 35.56 13.39 10.37
C TRP A 410 34.49 12.68 11.21
N GLU A 411 33.73 11.77 10.61
CA GLU A 411 32.70 10.97 11.29
C GLU A 411 33.24 10.33 12.60
N LYS A 412 34.45 9.77 12.56
CA LYS A 412 35.13 9.15 13.70
C LYS A 412 35.51 10.09 14.85
N GLU A 413 35.51 11.40 14.60
CA GLU A 413 35.84 12.42 15.59
C GLU A 413 34.59 12.85 16.37
N ILE A 414 33.40 12.47 15.91
CA ILE A 414 32.13 12.75 16.57
C ILE A 414 31.88 11.66 17.63
N GLU A 415 31.79 12.10 18.89
CA GLU A 415 31.54 11.22 20.03
C GLU A 415 30.18 10.51 19.89
N GLY A 416 30.17 9.18 20.03
CA GLY A 416 28.96 8.36 19.91
C GLY A 416 28.65 7.87 18.49
N MET A 417 29.45 8.29 17.50
CA MET A 417 29.27 7.90 16.11
C MET A 417 30.10 6.66 15.75
N SER A 418 29.49 5.75 14.98
CA SER A 418 30.16 4.53 14.51
C SER A 418 30.76 4.77 13.12
N ALA A 419 32.00 5.25 13.07
CA ALA A 419 32.66 5.55 11.81
C ALA A 419 32.70 4.38 10.82
N LYS A 420 32.28 4.62 9.58
CA LYS A 420 32.32 3.65 8.47
C LYS A 420 33.20 4.16 7.33
N LEU A 421 33.42 3.29 6.35
CA LEU A 421 34.03 3.66 5.09
C LEU A 421 32.95 3.62 4.02
N HIS A 422 32.87 4.67 3.21
CA HIS A 422 31.75 4.91 2.30
C HIS A 422 32.15 4.88 0.82
N ASN A 423 31.20 4.49 -0.04
CA ASN A 423 31.31 4.65 -1.49
C ASN A 423 30.70 5.99 -1.93
N PHE A 424 31.49 6.84 -2.58
CA PHE A 424 31.11 8.22 -2.92
C PHE A 424 30.66 8.38 -4.37
N PHE A 425 31.19 7.62 -5.32
CA PHE A 425 30.99 7.99 -6.72
C PHE A 425 29.70 7.40 -7.25
N PHE A 426 28.59 8.14 -7.15
CA PHE A 426 27.28 7.67 -7.59
C PHE A 426 26.38 8.79 -8.06
N THR A 427 25.34 8.41 -8.79
CA THR A 427 24.23 9.29 -9.12
C THR A 427 22.95 8.78 -8.51
N THR A 428 22.08 9.68 -8.10
CA THR A 428 20.73 9.37 -7.62
C THR A 428 19.72 10.10 -8.51
N GLU A 429 18.70 9.40 -8.95
CA GLU A 429 17.60 9.94 -9.74
C GLU A 429 16.29 9.66 -9.00
N VAL A 430 15.49 10.70 -8.80
CA VAL A 430 14.17 10.61 -8.14
C VAL A 430 13.15 11.26 -9.05
N THR A 431 12.02 10.58 -9.27
CA THR A 431 10.83 11.18 -9.89
C THR A 431 9.65 11.01 -8.95
N TYR A 432 8.83 12.05 -8.84
CA TYR A 432 7.55 11.95 -8.16
C TYR A 432 6.47 12.75 -8.92
N TRP A 433 5.22 12.34 -8.75
CA TRP A 433 4.07 12.92 -9.42
C TRP A 433 3.19 13.68 -8.43
N PHE A 434 2.51 14.72 -8.90
CA PHE A 434 1.64 15.54 -8.08
C PHE A 434 0.57 16.25 -8.92
N ALA A 435 -0.59 16.49 -8.32
CA ALA A 435 -1.62 17.35 -8.90
C ALA A 435 -1.33 18.83 -8.60
N TYR A 436 -1.31 19.67 -9.63
CA TYR A 436 -1.06 21.09 -9.47
C TYR A 436 -2.32 21.85 -8.99
N ASP A 437 -2.26 22.43 -7.79
CA ASP A 437 -3.27 23.36 -7.28
C ASP A 437 -2.81 24.83 -7.38
N GLU A 438 -3.53 25.67 -8.14
CA GLU A 438 -3.19 27.08 -8.27
C GLU A 438 -3.53 27.90 -7.01
N ASN A 439 -4.33 27.35 -6.09
CA ASN A 439 -4.70 28.00 -4.83
C ASN A 439 -3.73 27.65 -3.70
N ALA A 440 -2.91 26.61 -3.88
CA ALA A 440 -1.87 26.22 -2.95
C ALA A 440 -0.55 26.96 -3.25
N THR A 441 0.35 26.92 -2.27
CA THR A 441 1.74 27.33 -2.46
C THR A 441 2.62 26.30 -1.79
N SER A 442 3.45 25.63 -2.59
CA SER A 442 4.38 24.62 -2.12
C SER A 442 5.80 25.13 -2.27
N THR A 443 6.64 24.89 -1.26
CA THR A 443 8.07 25.19 -1.32
C THR A 443 8.84 23.92 -1.10
N LEU A 444 9.72 23.59 -2.04
CA LEU A 444 10.59 22.43 -1.98
C LEU A 444 12.01 22.94 -1.80
N ASN A 445 12.71 22.42 -0.80
CA ASN A 445 14.08 22.75 -0.47
C ASN A 445 14.94 21.52 -0.74
N PHE A 446 16.12 21.77 -1.28
CA PHE A 446 17.08 20.75 -1.64
C PHE A 446 18.44 21.16 -1.10
N THR A 447 19.22 20.18 -0.66
CA THR A 447 20.64 20.36 -0.35
C THR A 447 21.40 19.24 -1.03
N GLY A 448 22.50 19.58 -1.69
CA GLY A 448 23.37 18.62 -2.35
C GLY A 448 24.83 19.03 -2.25
N ASP A 449 25.68 18.04 -2.01
CA ASP A 449 27.12 18.00 -2.26
C ASP A 449 27.28 16.68 -3.02
N ASP A 450 27.53 16.64 -4.32
CA ASP A 450 27.84 17.77 -5.20
C ASP A 450 26.63 18.23 -6.02
N ASP A 451 26.41 17.63 -7.20
CA ASP A 451 25.49 18.15 -8.19
C ASP A 451 24.03 17.89 -7.79
N VAL A 452 23.17 18.92 -7.86
CA VAL A 452 21.71 18.74 -7.80
C VAL A 452 21.02 19.56 -8.88
N TRP A 453 20.25 18.89 -9.73
CA TRP A 453 19.34 19.51 -10.69
C TRP A 453 17.92 19.10 -10.40
N VAL A 454 17.03 20.08 -10.30
CA VAL A 454 15.59 19.84 -10.11
C VAL A 454 14.83 20.41 -11.29
N PHE A 455 13.96 19.59 -11.85
CA PHE A 455 13.08 19.96 -12.95
C PHE A 455 11.62 19.85 -12.51
N VAL A 456 10.82 20.88 -12.77
CA VAL A 456 9.36 20.87 -12.58
C VAL A 456 8.72 20.89 -13.95
N ASN A 457 7.87 19.90 -14.25
CA ASN A 457 7.24 19.78 -15.58
C ASN A 457 8.28 19.85 -16.72
N GLY A 458 9.43 19.19 -16.52
CA GLY A 458 10.54 19.15 -17.48
C GLY A 458 11.39 20.42 -17.57
N GLN A 459 11.11 21.47 -16.80
CA GLN A 459 11.86 22.74 -16.81
C GLN A 459 12.79 22.83 -15.61
N LEU A 460 14.05 23.20 -15.84
CA LEU A 460 15.06 23.37 -14.78
C LEU A 460 14.67 24.52 -13.85
N VAL A 461 14.56 24.24 -12.55
CA VAL A 461 14.17 25.20 -11.51
C VAL A 461 15.22 25.36 -10.41
N VAL A 462 16.06 24.36 -10.18
CA VAL A 462 17.22 24.42 -9.28
C VAL A 462 18.42 23.86 -10.04
N ASP A 463 19.51 24.63 -10.05
CA ASP A 463 20.78 24.26 -10.68
C ASP A 463 21.91 24.48 -9.68
N LEU A 464 22.30 23.38 -9.04
CA LEU A 464 23.44 23.27 -8.15
C LEU A 464 24.47 22.33 -8.81
N GLY A 465 24.83 22.57 -10.07
CA GLY A 465 25.89 21.79 -10.72
C GLY A 465 27.28 22.14 -10.20
N GLY A 466 28.26 21.28 -10.46
CA GLY A 466 29.67 21.50 -10.08
C GLY A 466 30.14 20.55 -8.99
N VAL A 467 31.36 20.74 -8.49
CA VAL A 467 31.91 19.95 -7.37
C VAL A 467 32.08 20.91 -6.21
N HIS A 468 31.18 20.89 -5.24
CA HIS A 468 31.09 21.90 -4.20
C HIS A 468 30.61 21.31 -2.89
N VAL A 469 31.05 21.90 -1.78
CA VAL A 469 30.43 21.67 -0.47
C VAL A 469 28.91 21.96 -0.53
N PRO A 470 28.09 21.49 0.43
CA PRO A 470 26.66 21.45 0.25
C PRO A 470 26.11 22.84 -0.01
N LEU A 471 25.22 22.92 -0.99
CA LEU A 471 24.53 24.15 -1.32
C LEU A 471 23.03 23.91 -1.23
N ASP A 472 22.32 24.94 -0.76
CA ASP A 472 20.87 24.91 -0.65
C ASP A 472 20.23 25.51 -1.92
N GLY A 473 19.27 24.78 -2.47
CA GLY A 473 18.41 25.20 -3.56
C GLY A 473 16.95 25.15 -3.10
N ASN A 474 16.10 25.98 -3.70
CA ASN A 474 14.67 25.89 -3.46
C ASN A 474 13.87 26.26 -4.69
N VAL A 475 12.64 25.74 -4.75
CA VAL A 475 11.64 26.15 -5.71
C VAL A 475 10.32 26.40 -4.99
N THR A 476 9.66 27.50 -5.33
CA THR A 476 8.27 27.76 -4.93
C THR A 476 7.36 27.54 -6.14
N ILE A 477 6.37 26.67 -5.99
CA ILE A 477 5.32 26.38 -6.96
C ILE A 477 4.02 27.02 -6.47
N ASN A 478 3.44 27.90 -7.28
CA ASN A 478 2.19 28.59 -7.00
C ASN A 478 1.59 29.13 -8.30
N LYS A 479 0.50 29.91 -8.23
CA LYS A 479 -0.14 30.53 -9.41
C LYS A 479 0.79 31.40 -10.27
N THR A 480 1.78 32.05 -9.67
CA THR A 480 2.72 32.94 -10.37
C THR A 480 3.88 32.16 -10.99
N ASN A 481 4.36 31.14 -10.28
CA ASN A 481 5.44 30.25 -10.70
C ASN A 481 4.86 28.87 -11.01
N ASN A 482 4.06 28.79 -12.07
CA ASN A 482 3.33 27.57 -12.43
C ASN A 482 4.08 26.68 -13.43
N TYR A 483 5.22 27.11 -13.99
CA TYR A 483 6.04 26.32 -14.94
C TYR A 483 5.24 25.73 -16.11
N GLY A 484 4.21 26.45 -16.58
CA GLY A 484 3.34 26.00 -17.67
C GLY A 484 2.31 24.93 -17.27
N MET A 485 2.12 24.69 -15.98
CA MET A 485 1.14 23.75 -15.44
C MET A 485 -0.27 24.37 -15.39
N GLU A 486 -1.28 23.52 -15.59
CA GLU A 486 -2.71 23.82 -15.54
C GLU A 486 -3.30 23.25 -14.26
N HIS A 487 -4.17 24.02 -13.59
CA HIS A 487 -4.80 23.61 -12.34
C HIS A 487 -5.57 22.28 -12.49
N GLY A 488 -5.41 21.39 -11.51
CA GLY A 488 -6.10 20.10 -11.45
C GLY A 488 -5.52 19.04 -12.37
N LYS A 489 -4.37 19.30 -13.02
CA LYS A 489 -3.64 18.29 -13.80
C LYS A 489 -2.43 17.76 -13.04
N VAL A 490 -2.07 16.52 -13.35
CA VAL A 490 -0.91 15.83 -12.79
C VAL A 490 0.34 16.24 -13.56
N TYR A 491 1.42 16.48 -12.84
CA TYR A 491 2.74 16.77 -13.35
C TYR A 491 3.78 16.01 -12.54
N ARG A 492 5.03 16.05 -12.98
CA ARG A 492 6.13 15.43 -12.26
C ARG A 492 7.24 16.41 -11.92
N ILE A 493 8.00 16.02 -10.90
CA ILE A 493 9.29 16.62 -10.56
C ILE A 493 10.36 15.55 -10.68
N ASN A 494 11.43 15.90 -11.39
CA ASN A 494 12.60 15.06 -11.56
C ASN A 494 13.77 15.70 -10.82
N ILE A 495 14.45 14.92 -10.00
CA ILE A 495 15.61 15.33 -9.23
C ILE A 495 16.77 14.44 -9.66
N PHE A 496 17.87 15.07 -10.05
CA PHE A 496 19.09 14.41 -10.46
C PHE A 496 20.20 14.88 -9.55
N HIS A 497 20.83 13.92 -8.87
CA HIS A 497 21.93 14.14 -7.95
C HIS A 497 23.16 13.37 -8.41
N ALA A 498 24.34 13.92 -8.20
CA ALA A 498 25.60 13.20 -8.37
C ALA A 498 26.57 13.54 -7.25
N GLU A 499 27.04 12.52 -6.54
CA GLU A 499 28.13 12.65 -5.57
C GLU A 499 29.46 12.37 -6.27
N ARG A 500 30.39 13.34 -6.23
CA ARG A 500 31.67 13.24 -6.93
C ARG A 500 32.86 13.54 -6.03
N LYS A 501 32.65 14.12 -4.87
CA LYS A 501 33.69 14.54 -3.94
C LYS A 501 33.83 13.50 -2.83
N ARG A 502 34.89 13.65 -2.03
CA ARG A 502 35.20 12.77 -0.89
C ARG A 502 35.35 13.55 0.40
N ASP A 503 34.67 14.69 0.50
CA ASP A 503 34.69 15.54 1.70
C ASP A 503 33.41 15.42 2.53
N GLY A 504 32.43 14.64 2.08
CA GLY A 504 31.12 14.44 2.70
C GLY A 504 30.19 13.84 1.64
N SER A 505 28.99 13.44 2.04
CA SER A 505 27.89 13.26 1.10
C SER A 505 26.60 13.63 1.79
N SER A 506 25.98 14.70 1.32
CA SER A 506 24.75 15.21 1.93
C SER A 506 23.70 15.38 0.86
N PHE A 507 22.53 14.83 1.15
CA PHE A 507 21.38 14.98 0.28
C PHE A 507 20.17 15.28 1.15
N LYS A 508 19.52 16.40 0.85
CA LYS A 508 18.25 16.78 1.45
C LYS A 508 17.25 17.02 0.35
N LEU A 509 16.05 16.51 0.53
CA LEU A 509 14.89 16.82 -0.29
C LEU A 509 13.69 17.02 0.64
N THR A 510 12.90 18.05 0.37
CA THR A 510 11.63 18.26 1.06
C THR A 510 10.47 18.17 0.10
N LEU A 511 9.39 17.51 0.49
CA LEU A 511 8.12 17.50 -0.24
C LEU A 511 7.05 18.19 0.60
N GLY A 512 6.28 19.10 0.01
CA GLY A 512 5.26 19.85 0.75
C GLY A 512 4.01 20.07 -0.08
N GLY A 513 2.84 19.77 0.48
CA GLY A 513 1.54 19.96 -0.17
C GLY A 513 1.21 18.97 -1.30
N PHE A 514 1.85 17.79 -1.31
CA PHE A 514 1.71 16.77 -2.36
C PHE A 514 1.71 15.36 -1.77
N ASP A 515 0.71 15.04 -0.93
CA ASP A 515 0.56 13.69 -0.38
C ASP A 515 -0.25 12.83 -1.34
N ALA A 516 0.44 11.88 -1.98
CA ALA A 516 -0.15 10.97 -2.94
C ALA A 516 0.29 9.52 -2.64
N SER A 517 0.56 9.20 -1.37
CA SER A 517 0.87 7.82 -0.98
C SER A 517 -0.30 6.87 -1.29
N ARG A 518 0.04 5.60 -1.53
CA ARG A 518 -0.90 4.49 -1.68
C ARG A 518 -1.93 4.46 -0.54
N SER A 519 -3.13 4.00 -0.82
CA SER A 519 -4.19 3.79 0.17
C SER A 519 -4.07 2.41 0.81
N VAL A 520 -4.29 2.36 2.12
CA VAL A 520 -4.57 1.15 2.87
C VAL A 520 -6.03 1.22 3.30
N CYS A 521 -6.84 0.32 2.75
CA CYS A 521 -8.26 0.24 3.04
C CYS A 521 -8.51 -0.82 4.12
N THR A 522 -9.30 -0.45 5.13
CA THR A 522 -9.64 -1.33 6.25
C THR A 522 -11.16 -1.37 6.41
N PRO A 523 -11.75 -2.54 6.72
CA PRO A 523 -13.18 -2.64 6.90
C PRO A 523 -13.65 -1.84 8.13
N ILE A 524 -14.87 -1.30 8.07
CA ILE A 524 -15.50 -0.50 9.12
C ILE A 524 -16.35 -1.42 9.98
N CYS A 525 -15.77 -1.87 11.09
CA CYS A 525 -16.53 -2.69 12.00
C CYS A 525 -17.66 -1.92 12.73
N GLY A 526 -18.90 -2.39 12.59
CA GLY A 526 -20.09 -1.83 13.22
C GLY A 526 -20.99 -1.03 12.28
N ASP A 527 -20.82 -1.15 10.97
CA ASP A 527 -21.65 -0.50 9.98
C ASP A 527 -22.77 -1.41 9.41
N GLY A 528 -22.72 -2.69 9.78
CA GLY A 528 -23.70 -3.71 9.37
C GLY A 528 -23.45 -4.27 7.97
N ILE A 529 -22.25 -4.10 7.42
CA ILE A 529 -21.82 -4.64 6.12
C ILE A 529 -20.62 -5.56 6.36
N VAL A 530 -20.80 -6.87 6.15
CA VAL A 530 -19.70 -7.83 6.24
C VAL A 530 -18.74 -7.63 5.07
N SER A 531 -17.61 -6.99 5.37
CA SER A 531 -16.58 -6.60 4.41
C SER A 531 -15.35 -7.53 4.48
N LEU A 532 -14.41 -7.38 3.56
CA LEU A 532 -13.21 -8.23 3.51
C LEU A 532 -12.42 -8.15 4.83
N GLY A 533 -12.17 -9.31 5.46
CA GLY A 533 -11.48 -9.44 6.75
C GLY A 533 -12.40 -9.47 7.98
N GLU A 534 -13.70 -9.25 7.82
CA GLU A 534 -14.71 -9.41 8.87
C GLU A 534 -15.32 -10.81 8.84
N GLU A 535 -15.62 -11.36 10.02
CA GLU A 535 -16.35 -12.63 10.14
C GLU A 535 -17.87 -12.40 10.23
N CYS A 536 -18.25 -11.21 10.69
CA CYS A 536 -19.63 -10.78 10.92
C CYS A 536 -19.66 -9.26 11.09
N ASP A 537 -20.83 -8.65 10.90
CA ASP A 537 -21.12 -7.29 11.36
C ASP A 537 -22.65 -7.12 11.50
N ASP A 538 -23.14 -7.00 12.73
CA ASP A 538 -24.57 -6.77 13.00
C ASP A 538 -24.91 -5.28 13.26
N GLY A 539 -23.94 -4.38 13.05
CA GLY A 539 -24.02 -2.95 13.27
C GLY A 539 -23.91 -2.52 14.73
N VAL A 540 -23.81 -3.46 15.67
CA VAL A 540 -23.73 -3.17 17.12
C VAL A 540 -22.50 -3.84 17.74
N ASN A 541 -22.20 -5.08 17.37
CA ASN A 541 -21.01 -5.85 17.70
C ASN A 541 -20.73 -5.93 19.22
N GLU A 542 -21.80 -6.15 20.01
CA GLU A 542 -21.74 -6.23 21.48
C GLU A 542 -21.30 -7.61 22.02
N GLY A 543 -21.21 -8.62 21.16
CA GLY A 543 -20.83 -9.99 21.53
C GLY A 543 -21.95 -10.82 22.15
N GLY A 544 -21.61 -12.04 22.56
CA GLY A 544 -22.51 -13.08 23.04
C GLY A 544 -22.49 -14.33 22.17
N TYR A 545 -23.06 -15.43 22.70
CA TYR A 545 -22.96 -16.73 22.04
C TYR A 545 -23.59 -16.72 20.63
N GLY A 546 -22.80 -17.02 19.60
CA GLY A 546 -23.18 -16.98 18.19
C GLY A 546 -23.46 -15.58 17.65
N LYS A 547 -22.95 -14.53 18.31
CA LYS A 547 -23.18 -13.12 17.93
C LYS A 547 -21.88 -12.45 17.53
N CYS A 548 -22.04 -11.35 16.79
CA CYS A 548 -20.89 -10.56 16.41
C CYS A 548 -20.32 -9.81 17.61
N GLY A 549 -19.05 -10.06 17.88
CA GLY A 549 -18.29 -9.46 18.96
C GLY A 549 -17.53 -8.22 18.54
N PRO A 550 -16.94 -7.49 19.50
CA PRO A 550 -16.11 -6.34 19.22
C PRO A 550 -14.98 -6.69 18.25
N GLY A 551 -14.79 -5.87 17.21
CA GLY A 551 -13.79 -6.13 16.17
C GLY A 551 -14.28 -7.03 15.03
N CYS A 552 -15.59 -7.25 14.92
CA CYS A 552 -16.22 -7.96 13.79
C CYS A 552 -15.72 -9.39 13.64
N LYS A 553 -15.50 -9.98 14.83
CA LYS A 553 -15.15 -11.37 15.05
C LYS A 553 -16.34 -12.03 15.71
N LEU A 554 -16.62 -13.26 15.30
CA LEU A 554 -17.68 -14.02 15.96
C LEU A 554 -17.21 -14.33 17.40
N ASP A 555 -18.01 -13.95 18.39
CA ASP A 555 -17.76 -14.35 19.79
C ASP A 555 -18.09 -15.85 19.95
N ALA A 556 -17.87 -16.43 21.12
CA ALA A 556 -18.13 -17.85 21.45
C ALA A 556 -19.29 -18.49 20.65
N TYR A 557 -19.04 -19.55 19.88
CA TYR A 557 -20.04 -20.16 19.01
C TYR A 557 -19.76 -21.65 18.78
N CYS A 558 -20.81 -22.42 18.47
CA CYS A 558 -20.68 -23.84 18.15
C CYS A 558 -19.81 -24.08 16.92
N GLY A 559 -18.84 -24.98 17.03
CA GLY A 559 -17.91 -25.36 15.97
C GLY A 559 -16.57 -24.63 16.08
N ASP A 560 -16.26 -23.98 17.21
CA ASP A 560 -15.00 -23.28 17.46
C ASP A 560 -13.94 -24.14 18.18
N GLY A 561 -14.31 -25.36 18.55
CA GLY A 561 -13.46 -26.33 19.24
C GLY A 561 -13.34 -26.09 20.74
N ILE A 562 -14.10 -25.14 21.29
CA ILE A 562 -14.05 -24.74 22.69
C ILE A 562 -15.44 -24.91 23.32
N VAL A 563 -15.63 -25.96 24.11
CA VAL A 563 -16.93 -26.17 24.77
C VAL A 563 -17.30 -25.02 25.72
N GLN A 564 -18.40 -24.34 25.42
CA GLN A 564 -18.96 -23.27 26.24
C GLN A 564 -20.05 -23.83 27.17
N GLU A 565 -19.66 -24.16 28.42
CA GLU A 565 -20.46 -24.96 29.38
C GLU A 565 -21.92 -24.49 29.60
N GLU A 566 -22.26 -23.22 29.33
CA GLU A 566 -23.62 -22.70 29.44
C GLU A 566 -24.47 -22.89 28.15
N TYR A 567 -23.81 -22.98 26.99
CA TYR A 567 -24.41 -22.95 25.67
C TYR A 567 -24.20 -24.22 24.83
N GLU A 568 -23.27 -25.09 25.22
CA GLU A 568 -22.85 -26.28 24.48
C GLU A 568 -22.68 -27.49 25.40
N ASP A 569 -23.07 -28.66 24.91
CA ASP A 569 -22.84 -29.94 25.59
C ASP A 569 -21.52 -30.59 25.13
N CYS A 570 -21.04 -30.21 23.94
CA CYS A 570 -19.80 -30.61 23.29
C CYS A 570 -19.44 -29.59 22.20
N ASP A 571 -18.19 -29.61 21.71
CA ASP A 571 -17.72 -28.89 20.53
C ASP A 571 -16.44 -29.59 20.06
N ASP A 572 -16.41 -30.08 18.82
CA ASP A 572 -15.25 -30.75 18.21
C ASP A 572 -14.65 -29.96 17.04
N GLY A 573 -14.93 -28.65 16.98
CA GLY A 573 -14.30 -27.69 16.07
C GLY A 573 -14.72 -27.82 14.62
N ASN A 574 -15.90 -28.40 14.37
CA ASN A 574 -16.46 -28.55 13.04
C ASN A 574 -18.01 -28.56 13.10
N PHE A 575 -18.66 -28.61 11.93
CA PHE A 575 -20.13 -28.68 11.81
C PHE A 575 -20.61 -30.01 11.21
N SER A 576 -19.91 -31.10 11.48
CA SER A 576 -20.32 -32.46 11.10
C SER A 576 -21.37 -32.99 12.08
N ASN A 577 -22.27 -33.84 11.56
CA ASN A 577 -23.26 -34.56 12.37
C ASN A 577 -22.91 -36.04 12.55
N ASP A 578 -21.88 -36.54 11.86
CA ASP A 578 -21.51 -37.96 11.79
C ASP A 578 -20.34 -38.33 12.73
N ASP A 579 -20.02 -37.46 13.68
CA ASP A 579 -18.92 -37.55 14.63
C ASP A 579 -19.38 -37.40 16.10
N GLU A 580 -18.44 -37.10 16.99
CA GLU A 580 -18.63 -37.21 18.44
C GLU A 580 -19.45 -36.04 19.00
N CYS A 581 -19.42 -34.88 18.35
CA CYS A 581 -20.32 -33.77 18.61
C CYS A 581 -21.18 -33.46 17.36
N PRO A 582 -22.51 -33.32 17.49
CA PRO A 582 -23.33 -32.86 16.37
C PRO A 582 -23.08 -31.38 16.08
N ALA A 583 -23.32 -30.95 14.85
CA ALA A 583 -23.19 -29.59 14.35
C ALA A 583 -24.01 -28.53 15.12
N SER A 584 -24.93 -28.96 16.00
CA SER A 584 -25.67 -28.09 16.90
C SER A 584 -25.00 -27.87 18.25
N CYS A 585 -23.89 -28.54 18.54
CA CYS A 585 -23.21 -28.60 19.84
C CYS A 585 -24.11 -29.02 21.01
N ARG A 586 -25.25 -29.64 20.70
CA ARG A 586 -26.27 -30.08 21.65
C ARG A 586 -26.54 -31.56 21.48
N LEU A 587 -26.23 -32.33 22.52
CA LEU A 587 -26.45 -33.76 22.53
C LEU A 587 -27.94 -34.03 22.75
N ILE A 588 -28.62 -34.49 21.70
CA ILE A 588 -30.03 -34.87 21.81
C ILE A 588 -30.14 -36.11 22.69
N THR A 589 -30.56 -35.90 23.94
CA THR A 589 -30.87 -37.01 24.84
C THR A 589 -32.20 -37.62 24.41
N ILE A 590 -32.16 -38.72 23.65
CA ILE A 590 -33.35 -39.53 23.38
C ILE A 590 -33.75 -40.20 24.71
N MET A 591 -34.76 -39.66 25.38
CA MET A 591 -35.40 -40.28 26.55
C MET A 591 -36.44 -41.32 26.16
#